data_AF-A0A2B4T168-F1
#
_entry.id   AF-A0A2B4T168-F1
#
_cell.length_a   1.000
_cell.length_b   1.000
_cell.length_c   1.000
_cell.angle_alpha   90.00
_cell.angle_beta   90.00
_cell.angle_gamma   90.00
#
_symmetry.space_group_name_H-M   'P 1'
#
loop_
_entity.id
_entity.type
_entity.pdbx_description
1 polymer ?
#
loop_
_entity_poly.entity_id
_entity_poly.type
_entity_poly.pdbx_seq_one_letter_code
_entity_poly.pdbx_strand_id
1 'polypeptide(L)'
;MADEDRKRLSSKTSSYQSQEVWKLYDCILIKKPPGSVLNANSVEIPELKLLWELTGDSSEILSRLCCNCLVELVVDNHAELEYILRGVLSVAPSARNLVGITKALSCLLTFQVYKCTTAGMDYFCPFSLRASPHPFITLLISRPEGATILIQEVNVLLVNSVKRYLNCDPQFILRMLESFFKFVLLDPNVTVNWFTRQQFLTTLLQTASVILQCTEKNHNHEEVAERKKLVEDIVDLLASLVPCFQQLITMDSLRKEHFFVAPQERKGQ
;
A
#
# COMPACT_ATOMS: atom_id res chain seq x y z
N MET A 1 -22.78 -21.77 12.90
CA MET A 1 -22.07 -22.24 11.69
C MET A 1 -20.78 -21.47 11.45
N ALA A 2 -20.82 -20.15 11.21
CA ALA A 2 -19.60 -19.35 10.98
C ALA A 2 -18.51 -19.50 12.06
N ASP A 3 -18.89 -19.64 13.34
CA ASP A 3 -17.93 -19.77 14.46
C ASP A 3 -17.28 -21.16 14.56
N GLU A 4 -17.97 -22.23 14.09
CA GLU A 4 -17.37 -23.57 14.00
C GLU A 4 -16.42 -23.66 12.81
N ASP A 5 -16.75 -23.00 11.70
CA ASP A 5 -15.90 -22.93 10.51
C ASP A 5 -14.62 -22.15 10.80
N ARG A 6 -14.71 -21.03 11.54
CA ARG A 6 -13.54 -20.28 12.05
C ARG A 6 -12.64 -21.14 12.96
N LYS A 7 -13.21 -21.89 13.91
CA LYS A 7 -12.44 -22.80 14.79
C LYS A 7 -11.81 -23.96 14.03
N ARG A 8 -12.45 -24.47 12.98
CA ARG A 8 -11.89 -25.53 12.12
C ARG A 8 -10.77 -25.02 11.22
N LEU A 9 -10.86 -23.77 10.75
CA LEU A 9 -9.82 -23.11 9.97
C LEU A 9 -8.60 -22.80 10.83
N SER A 10 -8.76 -22.31 12.07
CA SER A 10 -7.65 -21.95 12.94
C SER A 10 -6.87 -23.14 13.53
N SER A 11 -7.43 -24.34 13.52
CA SER A 11 -6.86 -25.54 14.16
C SER A 11 -6.12 -26.50 13.22
N LYS A 12 -6.06 -26.21 11.91
CA LYS A 12 -5.52 -27.11 10.89
C LYS A 12 -4.27 -26.56 10.18
N THR A 13 -3.53 -27.44 9.52
CA THR A 13 -2.29 -27.17 8.77
C THR A 13 -2.47 -26.14 7.64
N SER A 14 -1.41 -25.37 7.36
CA SER A 14 -1.37 -24.27 6.37
C SER A 14 -1.86 -24.65 4.95
N SER A 15 -1.59 -25.87 4.50
CA SER A 15 -2.07 -26.39 3.21
C SER A 15 -3.58 -26.61 3.17
N TYR A 16 -4.17 -27.08 4.27
CA TYR A 16 -5.62 -27.28 4.38
C TYR A 16 -6.35 -25.94 4.46
N GLN A 17 -5.79 -24.97 5.21
CA GLN A 17 -6.30 -23.60 5.24
C GLN A 17 -6.35 -22.97 3.84
N SER A 18 -5.30 -23.16 3.05
CA SER A 18 -5.26 -22.71 1.65
C SER A 18 -6.37 -23.35 0.83
N GLN A 19 -6.53 -24.67 0.91
CA GLN A 19 -7.55 -25.38 0.12
C GLN A 19 -8.98 -24.96 0.48
N GLU A 20 -9.28 -24.74 1.76
CA GLU A 20 -10.61 -24.29 2.19
C GLU A 20 -10.90 -22.84 1.77
N VAL A 21 -9.92 -21.95 1.80
CA VAL A 21 -10.08 -20.57 1.32
C VAL A 21 -10.35 -20.54 -0.19
N TRP A 22 -9.66 -21.38 -0.98
CA TRP A 22 -9.92 -21.52 -2.41
C TRP A 22 -11.28 -22.17 -2.71
N LYS A 23 -11.74 -23.13 -1.91
CA LYS A 23 -13.13 -23.61 -2.02
C LYS A 23 -14.14 -22.49 -1.76
N LEU A 24 -13.83 -21.58 -0.84
CA LEU A 24 -14.66 -20.39 -0.58
C LEU A 24 -14.72 -19.49 -1.82
N TYR A 25 -13.57 -19.28 -2.48
CA TYR A 25 -13.48 -18.56 -3.76
C TYR A 25 -14.37 -19.21 -4.82
N ASP A 26 -14.27 -20.53 -5.02
CA ASP A 26 -15.11 -21.26 -5.99
C ASP A 26 -16.61 -21.13 -5.66
N CYS A 27 -16.98 -21.20 -4.37
CA CYS A 27 -18.36 -21.00 -3.93
C CYS A 27 -18.88 -19.59 -4.26
N ILE A 28 -18.05 -18.57 -4.13
CA ILE A 28 -18.39 -17.19 -4.50
C ILE A 28 -18.66 -17.11 -6.01
N LEU A 29 -17.83 -17.75 -6.83
CA LEU A 29 -18.02 -17.77 -8.28
C LEU A 29 -19.31 -18.48 -8.72
N ILE A 30 -19.65 -19.60 -8.07
CA ILE A 30 -20.88 -20.36 -8.36
C ILE A 30 -22.13 -19.54 -8.00
N LYS A 31 -22.10 -18.81 -6.88
CA LYS A 31 -23.26 -18.07 -6.36
C LYS A 31 -23.44 -16.69 -6.98
N LYS A 32 -22.41 -16.17 -7.64
CA LYS A 32 -22.44 -14.91 -8.36
C LYS A 32 -23.35 -15.03 -9.60
N PRO A 33 -24.20 -14.02 -9.91
CA PRO A 33 -24.98 -14.04 -11.14
C PRO A 33 -24.08 -14.16 -12.38
N PRO A 34 -24.34 -15.09 -13.31
CA PRO A 34 -23.49 -15.30 -14.47
C PRO A 34 -23.39 -14.03 -15.32
N GLY A 35 -22.17 -13.59 -15.61
CA GLY A 35 -21.90 -12.36 -16.38
C GLY A 35 -21.98 -11.05 -15.60
N SER A 36 -22.36 -11.06 -14.32
CA SER A 36 -22.27 -9.88 -13.46
C SER A 36 -20.83 -9.59 -13.04
N VAL A 37 -20.56 -8.40 -12.49
CA VAL A 37 -19.31 -8.07 -11.80
C VAL A 37 -19.67 -7.66 -10.37
N LEU A 38 -18.93 -8.16 -9.37
CA LEU A 38 -19.18 -7.83 -7.98
C LEU A 38 -18.87 -6.35 -7.72
N ASN A 39 -19.85 -5.62 -7.21
CA ASN A 39 -19.81 -4.20 -6.91
C ASN A 39 -20.60 -3.88 -5.63
N ALA A 40 -20.62 -2.59 -5.25
CA ALA A 40 -21.27 -2.13 -4.03
C ALA A 40 -22.79 -2.42 -3.96
N ASN A 41 -23.43 -2.65 -5.10
CA ASN A 41 -24.87 -2.91 -5.22
C ASN A 41 -25.19 -4.39 -5.47
N SER A 42 -24.17 -5.25 -5.44
CA SER A 42 -24.34 -6.69 -5.68
C SER A 42 -25.07 -7.36 -4.52
N VAL A 43 -25.73 -8.49 -4.82
CA VAL A 43 -26.40 -9.32 -3.82
C VAL A 43 -25.40 -9.74 -2.74
N GLU A 44 -25.81 -9.66 -1.48
CA GLU A 44 -24.97 -10.10 -0.36
C GLU A 44 -24.70 -11.60 -0.42
N ILE A 45 -23.48 -11.98 -0.80
CA ILE A 45 -23.03 -13.37 -0.81
C ILE A 45 -22.45 -13.70 0.59
N PRO A 46 -23.00 -14.69 1.32
CA PRO A 46 -22.54 -14.98 2.68
C PRO A 46 -21.08 -15.48 2.73
N GLU A 47 -20.60 -16.17 1.69
CA GLU A 47 -19.20 -16.57 1.56
C GLU A 47 -18.27 -15.36 1.38
N LEU A 48 -18.72 -14.33 0.66
CA LEU A 48 -17.96 -13.09 0.51
C LEU A 48 -17.88 -12.35 1.85
N LYS A 49 -18.96 -12.34 2.63
CA LYS A 49 -18.94 -11.79 4.01
C LYS A 49 -17.95 -12.53 4.90
N LEU A 50 -17.95 -13.87 4.85
CA LEU A 50 -17.00 -14.68 5.59
C LEU A 50 -15.55 -14.40 5.15
N LEU A 51 -15.31 -14.22 3.85
CA LEU A 51 -14.00 -13.85 3.33
C LEU A 51 -13.53 -12.50 3.90
N TRP A 52 -14.40 -11.48 3.92
CA TRP A 52 -14.09 -10.18 4.54
C TRP A 52 -13.76 -10.31 6.02
N GLU A 53 -14.52 -11.11 6.77
CA GLU A 53 -14.25 -11.36 8.19
C GLU A 53 -12.89 -12.03 8.42
N LEU A 54 -12.51 -13.00 7.58
CA LEU A 54 -11.24 -13.72 7.69
C LEU A 54 -10.04 -12.86 7.27
N THR A 55 -10.23 -11.83 6.44
CA THR A 55 -9.13 -10.90 6.08
C THR A 55 -8.61 -10.11 7.28
N GLY A 56 -9.47 -9.79 8.25
CA GLY A 56 -9.12 -9.07 9.48
C GLY A 56 -8.68 -9.96 10.65
N ASP A 57 -8.65 -11.29 10.46
CA ASP A 57 -8.35 -12.26 11.53
C ASP A 57 -6.89 -12.15 12.03
N SER A 58 -6.67 -12.65 13.25
CA SER A 58 -5.37 -12.84 13.90
C SER A 58 -4.40 -13.75 13.14
N SER A 59 -4.89 -14.72 12.39
CA SER A 59 -4.03 -15.66 11.66
C SER A 59 -3.43 -14.98 10.43
N GLU A 60 -2.11 -14.75 10.43
CA GLU A 60 -1.40 -14.16 9.30
C GLU A 60 -1.64 -14.93 8.00
N ILE A 61 -1.59 -16.27 8.06
CA ILE A 61 -1.71 -17.13 6.90
C ILE A 61 -3.12 -16.99 6.29
N LEU A 62 -4.17 -17.06 7.11
CA LEU A 62 -5.54 -16.92 6.64
C LEU A 62 -5.82 -15.52 6.11
N SER A 63 -5.39 -14.48 6.83
CA SER A 63 -5.52 -13.08 6.38
C SER A 63 -4.88 -12.89 5.00
N ARG A 64 -3.65 -13.38 4.80
CA ARG A 64 -2.94 -13.31 3.51
C ARG A 64 -3.65 -14.09 2.40
N LEU A 65 -4.10 -15.31 2.67
CA LEU A 65 -4.80 -16.12 1.67
C LEU A 65 -6.12 -15.47 1.25
N CYS A 66 -6.90 -14.98 2.21
CA CYS A 66 -8.17 -14.31 1.92
C CYS A 66 -7.96 -13.00 1.16
N CYS A 67 -6.94 -12.22 1.55
CA CYS A 67 -6.51 -11.02 0.82
C CYS A 67 -6.10 -11.35 -0.62
N ASN A 68 -5.38 -12.46 -0.85
CA ASN A 68 -5.03 -12.91 -2.19
C ASN A 68 -6.27 -13.29 -3.00
N CYS A 69 -7.21 -14.05 -2.44
CA CYS A 69 -8.46 -14.39 -3.14
C CYS A 69 -9.26 -13.14 -3.55
N LEU A 70 -9.28 -12.10 -2.72
CA LEU A 70 -9.90 -10.81 -3.08
C LEU A 70 -9.20 -10.13 -4.26
N VAL A 71 -7.87 -10.19 -4.32
CA VAL A 71 -7.08 -9.69 -5.46
C VAL A 71 -7.41 -10.48 -6.73
N GLU A 72 -7.44 -11.81 -6.63
CA GLU A 72 -7.75 -12.70 -7.77
C GLU A 72 -9.15 -12.46 -8.32
N LEU A 73 -10.15 -12.17 -7.47
CA LEU A 73 -11.47 -11.75 -7.93
C LEU A 73 -11.41 -10.52 -8.86
N VAL A 74 -10.47 -9.60 -8.64
CA VAL A 74 -10.30 -8.41 -9.49
C VAL A 74 -9.51 -8.75 -10.76
N VAL A 75 -8.46 -9.57 -10.63
CA VAL A 75 -7.60 -9.99 -11.74
C VAL A 75 -8.39 -10.81 -12.77
N ASP A 76 -9.23 -11.74 -12.30
CA ASP A 76 -10.13 -12.57 -13.12
C ASP A 76 -11.37 -11.80 -13.61
N ASN A 77 -11.43 -10.48 -13.38
CA ASN A 77 -12.53 -9.60 -13.79
C ASN A 77 -13.89 -10.03 -13.20
N HIS A 78 -13.87 -10.65 -12.02
CA HIS A 78 -15.05 -11.07 -11.29
C HIS A 78 -15.57 -10.00 -10.32
N ALA A 79 -14.73 -9.03 -9.92
CA ALA A 79 -15.07 -7.91 -9.05
C ALA A 79 -14.51 -6.57 -9.56
N GLU A 80 -15.19 -5.48 -9.24
CA GLU A 80 -14.70 -4.13 -9.53
C GLU A 80 -13.51 -3.77 -8.63
N LEU A 81 -12.43 -3.24 -9.24
CA LEU A 81 -11.22 -2.82 -8.54
C LEU A 81 -11.53 -1.84 -7.39
N GLU A 82 -12.35 -0.82 -7.65
CA GLU A 82 -12.70 0.21 -6.64
C GLU A 82 -13.54 -0.36 -5.49
N TYR A 83 -14.36 -1.38 -5.77
CA TYR A 83 -15.14 -2.04 -4.74
C TYR A 83 -14.22 -2.80 -3.78
N ILE A 84 -13.32 -3.62 -4.30
CA ILE A 84 -12.38 -4.40 -3.48
C ILE A 84 -11.39 -3.48 -2.76
N LEU A 85 -10.85 -2.46 -3.43
CA LEU A 85 -9.92 -1.50 -2.83
C LEU A 85 -10.56 -0.78 -1.62
N ARG A 86 -11.81 -0.33 -1.75
CA ARG A 86 -12.57 0.27 -0.64
C ARG A 86 -12.86 -0.74 0.47
N GLY A 87 -13.22 -1.97 0.12
CA GLY A 87 -13.47 -3.04 1.08
C GLY A 87 -12.23 -3.35 1.92
N VAL A 88 -11.08 -3.55 1.30
CA VAL A 88 -9.80 -3.80 1.98
C VAL A 88 -9.42 -2.65 2.92
N LEU A 89 -9.59 -1.40 2.47
CA LEU A 89 -9.34 -0.22 3.31
C LEU A 89 -10.31 -0.12 4.49
N SER A 90 -11.56 -0.58 4.35
CA SER A 90 -12.55 -0.57 5.43
C SER A 90 -12.25 -1.57 6.54
N VAL A 91 -11.62 -2.71 6.21
CA VAL A 91 -11.23 -3.74 7.20
C VAL A 91 -9.98 -3.34 7.97
N ALA A 92 -9.08 -2.57 7.34
CA ALA A 92 -7.77 -2.23 7.88
C ALA A 92 -7.73 -1.68 9.33
N PRO A 93 -8.63 -0.78 9.77
CA PRO A 93 -8.61 -0.27 11.14
C PRO A 93 -8.87 -1.35 12.20
N SER A 94 -9.65 -2.37 11.85
CA SER A 94 -10.04 -3.48 12.74
C SER A 94 -9.15 -4.72 12.62
N ALA A 95 -8.27 -4.75 11.62
CA ALA A 95 -7.46 -5.91 11.31
C ALA A 95 -6.35 -6.11 12.34
N ARG A 96 -6.21 -7.37 12.79
CA ARG A 96 -5.12 -7.77 13.70
C ARG A 96 -3.79 -7.93 12.98
N ASN A 97 -3.83 -8.14 11.66
CA ASN A 97 -2.65 -8.31 10.81
C ASN A 97 -2.74 -7.38 9.59
N LEU A 98 -1.71 -6.56 9.39
CA LEU A 98 -1.66 -5.60 8.28
C LEU A 98 -0.84 -6.10 7.09
N VAL A 99 -0.11 -7.22 7.21
CA VAL A 99 0.75 -7.75 6.15
C VAL A 99 -0.09 -8.17 4.93
N GLY A 100 -1.16 -8.94 5.16
CA GLY A 100 -2.07 -9.37 4.08
C GLY A 100 -2.76 -8.19 3.41
N ILE A 101 -3.24 -7.23 4.19
CA ILE A 101 -3.92 -6.03 3.71
C ILE A 101 -2.98 -5.15 2.89
N THR A 102 -1.78 -4.88 3.41
CA THR A 102 -0.76 -4.07 2.73
C THR A 102 -0.38 -4.72 1.40
N LYS A 103 -0.26 -6.06 1.38
CA LYS A 103 0.04 -6.82 0.16
C LYS A 103 -1.10 -6.81 -0.85
N ALA A 104 -2.35 -6.93 -0.40
CA ALA A 104 -3.50 -6.82 -1.30
C ALA A 104 -3.57 -5.43 -1.93
N LEU A 105 -3.39 -4.37 -1.14
CA LEU A 105 -3.38 -3.00 -1.67
C LEU A 105 -2.28 -2.80 -2.70
N SER A 106 -1.07 -3.30 -2.45
CA SER A 106 0.05 -3.19 -3.39
C SER A 106 -0.23 -3.94 -4.70
N CYS A 107 -0.80 -5.14 -4.64
CA CYS A 107 -1.22 -5.90 -5.82
C CYS A 107 -2.32 -5.19 -6.61
N LEU A 108 -3.36 -4.67 -5.94
CA LEU A 108 -4.47 -3.94 -6.59
C LEU A 108 -3.99 -2.67 -7.29
N LEU A 109 -3.13 -1.89 -6.62
CA LEU A 109 -2.55 -0.66 -7.19
C LEU A 109 -1.65 -0.98 -8.38
N THR A 110 -0.85 -2.03 -8.29
CA THR A 110 -0.01 -2.48 -9.40
C THR A 110 -0.85 -3.00 -10.57
N PHE A 111 -1.94 -3.72 -10.29
CA PHE A 111 -2.87 -4.18 -11.31
C PHE A 111 -3.52 -3.00 -12.04
N GLN A 112 -3.80 -1.88 -11.36
CA GLN A 112 -4.29 -0.67 -11.99
C GLN A 112 -3.27 -0.11 -13.01
N VAL A 113 -1.99 -0.08 -12.65
CA VAL A 113 -0.90 0.34 -13.56
C VAL A 113 -0.75 -0.63 -14.73
N TYR A 114 -0.85 -1.94 -14.46
CA TYR A 114 -0.78 -2.98 -15.46
C TYR A 114 -1.91 -2.87 -16.50
N LYS A 115 -3.14 -2.56 -16.08
CA LYS A 115 -4.27 -2.33 -17.00
C LYS A 115 -4.04 -1.14 -17.93
N CYS A 116 -3.42 -0.05 -17.45
CA CYS A 116 -3.06 1.07 -18.31
C CYS A 116 -1.97 0.67 -19.32
N THR A 117 -0.94 -0.03 -18.85
CA THR A 117 0.20 -0.48 -19.67
C THR A 117 -0.27 -1.41 -20.79
N THR A 118 -1.12 -2.40 -20.48
CA THR A 118 -1.67 -3.35 -21.46
C THR A 118 -2.64 -2.70 -22.45
N ALA A 119 -3.33 -1.63 -22.05
CA ALA A 119 -4.15 -0.83 -22.95
C ALA A 119 -3.33 0.13 -23.85
N GLY A 120 -2.00 0.19 -23.68
CA GLY A 120 -1.13 1.12 -24.40
C GLY A 120 -1.31 2.58 -23.96
N MET A 121 -1.83 2.81 -22.75
CA MET A 121 -2.13 4.14 -22.22
C MET A 121 -1.10 4.53 -21.15
N ASP A 122 -0.70 5.81 -21.15
CA ASP A 122 0.12 6.35 -20.07
C ASP A 122 -0.65 6.32 -18.74
N TYR A 123 0.01 5.86 -17.68
CA TYR A 123 -0.58 5.85 -16.35
C TYR A 123 -0.62 7.25 -15.73
N PHE A 124 -1.80 7.63 -15.26
CA PHE A 124 -2.04 8.81 -14.42
C PHE A 124 -2.53 8.35 -13.05
N CYS A 125 -1.85 8.82 -11.99
CA CYS A 125 -2.25 8.49 -10.62
C CYS A 125 -3.56 9.21 -10.28
N PRO A 126 -4.65 8.50 -9.92
CA PRO A 126 -5.94 9.11 -9.59
C PRO A 126 -5.96 9.71 -8.17
N PHE A 127 -4.88 9.54 -7.40
CA PHE A 127 -4.80 9.92 -6.00
C PHE A 127 -4.02 11.21 -5.83
N SER A 128 -4.51 12.09 -4.97
CA SER A 128 -3.87 13.35 -4.64
C SER A 128 -3.99 13.66 -3.15
N LEU A 129 -3.10 14.53 -2.64
CA LEU A 129 -3.14 14.94 -1.24
C LEU A 129 -4.40 15.74 -0.85
N ARG A 130 -5.12 16.32 -1.83
CA ARG A 130 -6.22 17.27 -1.58
C ARG A 130 -7.62 16.73 -1.87
N ALA A 131 -7.77 15.75 -2.77
CA ALA A 131 -9.08 15.23 -3.17
C ALA A 131 -9.30 13.79 -2.69
N SER A 132 -8.48 12.86 -3.19
CA SER A 132 -8.59 11.42 -2.96
C SER A 132 -7.28 10.90 -2.35
N PRO A 133 -7.22 10.62 -1.03
CA PRO A 133 -6.00 10.14 -0.43
C PRO A 133 -5.61 8.79 -1.04
N HIS A 134 -4.32 8.62 -1.28
CA HIS A 134 -3.75 7.36 -1.78
C HIS A 134 -4.03 6.23 -0.77
N PRO A 135 -4.34 4.98 -1.19
CA PRO A 135 -4.69 3.90 -0.27
C PRO A 135 -3.66 3.66 0.85
N PHE A 136 -2.37 3.77 0.53
CA PHE A 136 -1.29 3.71 1.52
C PHE A 136 -1.32 4.87 2.54
N ILE A 137 -1.74 6.07 2.13
CA ILE A 137 -1.93 7.20 3.05
C ILE A 137 -3.08 6.87 4.01
N THR A 138 -4.23 6.42 3.48
CA THR A 138 -5.39 6.06 4.30
C THR A 138 -5.07 4.94 5.29
N LEU A 139 -4.29 3.93 4.86
CA LEU A 139 -3.81 2.86 5.74
C LEU A 139 -2.89 3.40 6.83
N LEU A 140 -1.94 4.27 6.48
CA LEU A 140 -0.99 4.85 7.43
C LEU A 140 -1.68 5.75 8.48
N ILE A 141 -2.69 6.53 8.07
CA ILE A 141 -3.49 7.36 8.97
C ILE A 141 -4.30 6.50 9.95
N SER A 142 -4.90 5.41 9.47
CA SER A 142 -5.74 4.54 10.31
C SER A 142 -4.92 3.66 11.26
N ARG A 143 -3.74 3.20 10.84
CA ARG A 143 -2.87 2.29 11.61
C ARG A 143 -1.40 2.72 11.47
N PRO A 144 -0.95 3.76 12.21
CA PRO A 144 0.43 4.24 12.13
C PRO A 144 1.46 3.18 12.57
N GLU A 145 1.07 2.20 13.37
CA GLU A 145 1.93 1.08 13.79
C GLU A 145 2.32 0.17 12.61
N GLY A 146 1.55 0.18 11.53
CA GLY A 146 1.82 -0.56 10.29
C GLY A 146 2.85 0.10 9.37
N ALA A 147 3.39 1.28 9.73
CA ALA A 147 4.26 2.06 8.86
C ALA A 147 5.47 1.26 8.34
N THR A 148 6.13 0.48 9.18
CA THR A 148 7.28 -0.34 8.77
C THR A 148 6.91 -1.36 7.68
N ILE A 149 5.76 -2.02 7.82
CA ILE A 149 5.27 -3.00 6.84
C ILE A 149 5.02 -2.31 5.50
N LEU A 150 4.42 -1.12 5.55
CA LEU A 150 4.13 -0.31 4.38
C LEU A 150 5.41 0.16 3.66
N ILE A 151 6.41 0.64 4.40
CA ILE A 151 7.70 1.06 3.87
C ILE A 151 8.42 -0.12 3.19
N GLN A 152 8.39 -1.30 3.82
CA GLN A 152 8.98 -2.51 3.25
C GLN A 152 8.26 -2.94 1.97
N GLU A 153 6.93 -2.89 1.92
CA GLU A 153 6.18 -3.25 0.71
C GLU A 153 6.46 -2.27 -0.44
N VAL A 154 6.58 -0.96 -0.15
CA VAL A 154 6.98 0.04 -1.16
C VAL A 154 8.36 -0.27 -1.75
N ASN A 155 9.32 -0.66 -0.92
CA ASN A 155 10.64 -1.08 -1.39
C ASN A 155 10.52 -2.29 -2.34
N VAL A 156 9.75 -3.30 -1.93
CA VAL A 156 9.50 -4.50 -2.75
C VAL A 156 8.86 -4.12 -4.10
N LEU A 157 7.89 -3.20 -4.13
CA LEU A 157 7.28 -2.73 -5.38
C LEU A 157 8.30 -2.09 -6.32
N LEU A 158 9.15 -1.20 -5.81
CA LEU A 158 10.17 -0.53 -6.61
C LEU A 158 11.19 -1.53 -7.17
N VAL A 159 11.68 -2.47 -6.36
CA VAL A 159 12.62 -3.51 -6.83
C VAL A 159 11.95 -4.44 -7.85
N ASN A 160 10.71 -4.87 -7.60
CA ASN A 160 9.99 -5.77 -8.49
C ASN A 160 9.62 -5.12 -9.84
N SER A 161 9.45 -3.80 -9.86
CA SER A 161 9.21 -3.06 -11.11
C SER A 161 10.40 -3.16 -12.06
N VAL A 162 11.63 -3.06 -11.52
CA VAL A 162 12.88 -3.15 -12.27
C VAL A 162 13.17 -4.57 -12.72
N LYS A 163 12.82 -5.58 -11.91
CA LYS A 163 12.99 -7.00 -12.25
C LYS A 163 11.96 -7.51 -13.26
N ARG A 164 11.11 -6.63 -13.81
CA ARG A 164 10.02 -6.93 -14.75
C ARG A 164 9.02 -7.98 -14.26
N TYR A 165 9.01 -8.33 -12.98
CA TYR A 165 8.01 -9.24 -12.40
C TYR A 165 6.59 -8.68 -12.51
N LEU A 166 6.46 -7.35 -12.62
CA LEU A 166 5.18 -6.65 -12.68
C LEU A 166 4.69 -6.38 -14.11
N ASN A 167 5.48 -6.67 -15.15
CA ASN A 167 5.15 -6.35 -16.55
C ASN A 167 4.66 -4.89 -16.77
N CYS A 168 5.21 -3.95 -16.01
CA CYS A 168 4.86 -2.52 -16.04
C CYS A 168 6.13 -1.67 -16.17
N ASP A 169 6.01 -0.44 -16.69
CA ASP A 169 7.09 0.54 -16.66
C ASP A 169 7.39 0.95 -15.20
N PRO A 170 8.64 0.85 -14.73
CA PRO A 170 9.04 1.31 -13.40
C PRO A 170 8.64 2.77 -13.08
N GLN A 171 8.62 3.65 -14.10
CA GLN A 171 8.21 5.05 -13.94
C GLN A 171 6.74 5.17 -13.54
N PHE A 172 5.87 4.29 -14.03
CA PHE A 172 4.46 4.31 -13.65
C PHE A 172 4.25 3.85 -12.22
N ILE A 173 5.07 2.92 -11.73
CA ILE A 173 5.08 2.52 -10.31
C ILE A 173 5.52 3.69 -9.43
N LEU A 174 6.57 4.42 -9.82
CA LEU A 174 7.01 5.61 -9.09
C LEU A 174 5.92 6.69 -9.06
N ARG A 175 5.27 6.97 -10.20
CA ARG A 175 4.18 7.95 -10.31
C ARG A 175 2.95 7.57 -9.48
N MET A 176 2.62 6.28 -9.40
CA MET A 176 1.56 5.77 -8.54
C MET A 176 1.86 6.09 -7.05
N LEU A 177 3.10 5.90 -6.63
CA LEU A 177 3.54 6.10 -5.25
C LEU A 177 3.84 7.55 -4.87
N GLU A 178 3.94 8.46 -5.83
CA GLU A 178 4.36 9.85 -5.64
C GLU A 178 3.53 10.59 -4.57
N SER A 179 2.20 10.46 -4.61
CA SER A 179 1.30 11.06 -3.61
C SER A 179 1.60 10.54 -2.19
N PHE A 180 1.89 9.24 -2.06
CA PHE A 180 2.28 8.65 -0.78
C PHE A 180 3.64 9.18 -0.29
N PHE A 181 4.62 9.35 -1.19
CA PHE A 181 5.95 9.84 -0.82
C PHE A 181 5.88 11.29 -0.34
N LYS A 182 5.14 12.14 -1.08
CA LYS A 182 4.89 13.52 -0.67
C LYS A 182 4.19 13.59 0.69
N PHE A 183 3.20 12.72 0.95
CA PHE A 183 2.55 12.67 2.26
C PHE A 183 3.53 12.33 3.38
N VAL A 184 4.25 11.21 3.26
CA VAL A 184 5.17 10.75 4.32
C VAL A 184 6.27 11.77 4.60
N LEU A 185 6.82 12.39 3.56
CA LEU A 185 7.96 13.29 3.68
C LEU A 185 7.55 14.73 4.05
N LEU A 186 6.41 15.21 3.57
CA LEU A 186 6.00 16.62 3.72
C LEU A 186 4.87 16.86 4.71
N ASP A 187 4.21 15.84 5.28
CA ASP A 187 3.08 16.07 6.19
C ASP A 187 3.52 16.97 7.37
N PRO A 188 2.94 18.19 7.51
CA PRO A 188 3.26 19.08 8.62
C PRO A 188 2.60 18.60 9.93
N ASN A 189 1.63 17.69 9.85
CA ASN A 189 0.95 17.17 11.02
C ASN A 189 1.75 16.00 11.61
N VAL A 190 1.66 15.81 12.93
CA VAL A 190 2.40 14.76 13.67
C VAL A 190 1.93 13.34 13.31
N THR A 191 1.11 13.17 12.28
CA THR A 191 0.58 11.89 11.78
C THR A 191 1.71 10.92 11.46
N VAL A 192 2.73 11.40 10.76
CA VAL A 192 3.94 10.63 10.47
C VAL A 192 5.05 11.13 11.37
N ASN A 193 5.44 10.32 12.35
CA ASN A 193 6.51 10.66 13.27
C ASN A 193 7.87 10.75 12.54
N TRP A 194 8.82 11.47 13.14
CA TRP A 194 10.17 11.65 12.59
C TRP A 194 10.86 10.32 12.27
N PHE A 195 10.72 9.31 13.14
CA PHE A 195 11.37 8.02 12.99
C PHE A 195 10.90 7.30 11.71
N THR A 196 9.61 7.29 11.44
CA THR A 196 9.01 6.75 10.21
C THR A 196 9.50 7.49 8.98
N ARG A 197 9.65 8.82 9.04
CA ARG A 197 10.22 9.61 7.93
C ARG A 197 11.67 9.25 7.66
N GLN A 198 12.47 9.16 8.72
CA GLN A 198 13.88 8.80 8.62
C GLN A 198 14.05 7.38 8.09
N GLN A 199 13.25 6.44 8.59
CA GLN A 199 13.22 5.06 8.11
C GLN A 199 12.83 5.00 6.63
N PHE A 200 11.77 5.70 6.24
CA PHE A 200 11.32 5.75 4.85
C PHE A 200 12.40 6.30 3.92
N LEU A 201 13.02 7.44 4.27
CA LEU A 201 14.10 8.03 3.49
C LEU A 201 15.31 7.09 3.38
N THR A 202 15.71 6.48 4.49
CA THR A 202 16.85 5.55 4.51
C THR A 202 16.57 4.32 3.65
N THR A 203 15.37 3.74 3.77
CA THR A 203 14.95 2.61 2.95
C THR A 203 14.89 2.99 1.47
N LEU A 204 14.35 4.15 1.10
CA LEU A 204 14.27 4.59 -0.29
C LEU A 204 15.65 4.77 -0.93
N LEU A 205 16.62 5.34 -0.19
CA LEU A 205 18.00 5.46 -0.64
C LEU A 205 18.70 4.09 -0.75
N GLN A 206 18.45 3.19 0.19
CA GLN A 206 18.93 1.80 0.10
C GLN A 206 18.34 1.09 -1.11
N THR A 207 17.04 1.27 -1.39
CA THR A 207 16.36 0.73 -2.57
C THR A 207 17.00 1.25 -3.85
N ALA A 208 17.25 2.55 -3.96
CA ALA A 208 17.93 3.14 -5.11
C ALA A 208 19.33 2.52 -5.31
N SER A 209 20.09 2.35 -4.23
CA SER A 209 21.39 1.67 -4.27
C SER A 209 21.28 0.20 -4.74
N VAL A 210 20.31 -0.55 -4.22
CA VAL A 210 20.04 -1.94 -4.63
C VAL A 210 19.65 -2.02 -6.11
N ILE A 211 18.82 -1.09 -6.60
CA ILE A 211 18.42 -1.02 -8.01
C ILE A 211 19.64 -0.79 -8.92
N LEU A 212 20.58 0.07 -8.52
CA LEU A 212 21.84 0.29 -9.25
C LEU A 212 22.75 -0.95 -9.21
N GLN A 213 22.77 -1.68 -8.10
CA GLN A 213 23.61 -2.86 -7.90
C GLN A 213 23.03 -4.15 -8.52
N CYS A 214 21.76 -4.15 -8.95
CA CYS A 214 21.15 -5.26 -9.67
C CYS A 214 21.95 -5.50 -10.96
N THR A 215 22.88 -6.45 -10.89
CA THR A 215 23.79 -6.85 -11.96
C THR A 215 23.51 -8.31 -12.29
N GLU A 216 22.31 -8.62 -12.81
CA GLU A 216 22.12 -9.95 -13.39
C GLU A 216 22.90 -10.03 -14.70
N LYS A 217 23.54 -11.17 -14.94
CA LYS A 217 24.59 -11.36 -15.95
C LYS A 217 24.11 -11.25 -17.41
N ASN A 218 22.84 -10.93 -17.66
CA ASN A 218 22.18 -10.96 -18.97
C ASN A 218 21.27 -9.72 -19.20
N HIS A 219 21.71 -8.50 -18.88
CA HIS A 219 20.89 -7.32 -19.16
C HIS A 219 21.18 -6.69 -20.52
N ASN A 220 20.11 -6.44 -21.27
CA ASN A 220 20.16 -5.59 -22.46
C ASN A 220 20.51 -4.15 -22.05
N HIS A 221 21.19 -3.39 -22.91
CA HIS A 221 21.56 -1.99 -22.64
C HIS A 221 20.37 -1.11 -22.22
N GLU A 222 19.17 -1.43 -22.69
CA GLU A 222 17.91 -0.76 -22.38
C GLU A 222 17.49 -0.92 -20.91
N GLU A 223 17.63 -2.11 -20.33
CA GLU A 223 17.25 -2.38 -18.93
C GLU A 223 18.17 -1.65 -17.94
N VAL A 224 19.44 -1.50 -18.29
CA VAL A 224 20.40 -0.72 -17.50
C VAL A 224 20.08 0.77 -17.56
N ALA A 225 19.61 1.27 -18.71
CA ALA A 225 19.20 2.66 -18.86
C ALA A 225 17.92 2.96 -18.06
N GLU A 226 16.91 2.08 -18.10
CA GLU A 226 15.68 2.22 -17.31
C GLU A 226 15.94 2.26 -15.80
N ARG A 227 16.88 1.43 -15.31
CA ARG A 227 17.29 1.44 -13.89
C ARG A 227 17.90 2.75 -13.45
N LYS A 228 18.82 3.27 -14.27
CA LYS A 228 19.47 4.55 -13.99
C LYS A 228 18.44 5.67 -14.00
N LYS A 229 17.56 5.68 -15.00
CA LYS A 229 16.48 6.65 -15.10
C LYS A 229 15.55 6.62 -13.87
N LEU A 230 15.13 5.44 -13.42
CA LEU A 230 14.30 5.33 -12.21
C LEU A 230 15.01 5.88 -10.96
N VAL A 231 16.31 5.63 -10.83
CA VAL A 231 17.11 6.13 -9.70
C VAL A 231 17.27 7.65 -9.79
N GLU A 232 17.50 8.19 -10.99
CA GLU A 232 17.48 9.63 -11.26
C GLU A 232 16.12 10.23 -10.88
N ASP A 233 15.00 9.63 -11.30
CA ASP A 233 13.66 10.09 -10.96
C ASP A 233 13.40 10.07 -9.43
N ILE A 234 13.90 9.07 -8.71
CA ILE A 234 13.82 9.02 -7.23
C ILE A 234 14.64 10.15 -6.61
N VAL A 235 15.85 10.40 -7.11
CA VAL A 235 16.73 11.47 -6.61
C VAL A 235 16.14 12.84 -6.90
N ASP A 236 15.60 13.06 -8.10
CA ASP A 236 14.95 14.30 -8.51
C ASP A 236 13.69 14.55 -7.68
N LEU A 237 12.89 13.50 -7.42
CA LEU A 237 11.77 13.60 -6.50
C LEU A 237 12.24 14.02 -5.11
N LEU A 238 13.27 13.38 -4.54
CA LEU A 238 13.80 13.77 -3.23
C LEU A 238 14.37 15.19 -3.22
N ALA A 239 15.09 15.60 -4.26
CA ALA A 239 15.65 16.93 -4.43
C ALA A 239 14.55 18.00 -4.50
N SER A 240 13.45 17.71 -5.20
CA SER A 240 12.28 18.61 -5.28
C SER A 240 11.61 18.87 -3.93
N LEU A 241 11.82 17.97 -2.95
CA LEU A 241 11.26 18.08 -1.60
C LEU A 241 12.18 18.84 -0.64
N VAL A 242 13.48 19.02 -0.96
CA VAL A 242 14.46 19.74 -0.13
C VAL A 242 14.02 21.17 0.24
N PRO A 243 13.49 21.99 -0.69
CA PRO A 243 12.99 23.32 -0.34
C PRO A 243 11.85 23.29 0.70
N CYS A 244 10.99 22.27 0.63
CA CYS A 244 9.89 22.08 1.56
C CYS A 244 10.37 21.68 2.96
N PHE A 245 11.45 20.90 3.05
CA PHE A 245 12.09 20.57 4.34
C PHE A 245 12.67 21.81 5.01
N GLN A 246 13.31 22.71 4.26
CA GLN A 246 13.82 23.98 4.80
C GLN A 246 12.69 24.84 5.39
N GLN A 247 11.56 24.95 4.67
CA GLN A 247 10.39 25.69 5.14
C GLN A 247 9.74 25.07 6.39
N LEU A 248 9.65 23.73 6.45
CA LEU A 248 9.11 23.02 7.63
C LEU A 248 9.99 23.22 8.87
N ILE A 249 11.32 23.20 8.73
CA ILE A 249 12.27 23.46 9.83
C ILE A 249 12.13 24.90 10.33
N THR A 250 11.96 25.88 9.43
CA THR A 250 11.71 27.28 9.81
C THR A 250 10.39 27.43 10.56
N MET A 251 9.32 26.76 10.10
CA MET A 251 8.01 26.77 10.76
C MET A 251 8.02 26.13 12.15
N ASP A 252 8.71 24.99 12.32
CA ASP A 252 8.87 24.34 13.63
C ASP A 252 9.72 25.16 14.61
N SER A 253 10.71 25.89 14.10
CA SER A 253 11.52 26.81 14.92
C SER A 253 10.67 27.97 15.45
N LEU A 254 9.85 28.59 14.59
CA LEU A 254 8.90 29.64 15.00
C LEU A 254 7.85 29.12 15.99
N ARG A 255 7.37 27.88 15.83
CA ARG A 255 6.40 27.27 16.76
C ARG A 255 6.99 27.05 18.14
N LYS A 256 8.28 26.70 18.24
CA LYS A 256 8.99 26.54 19.53
C LYS A 256 9.24 27.88 20.23
N GLU A 257 9.49 28.95 19.48
CA GLU A 257 9.68 30.30 20.05
C GLU A 257 8.38 30.87 20.64
N HIS A 258 7.23 30.60 20.04
CA HIS A 258 5.93 31.08 20.57
C HIS A 258 5.43 30.35 21.83
N PHE A 259 5.95 29.15 22.15
CA PHE A 259 5.63 28.44 23.40
C PHE A 259 6.60 28.74 24.56
N PHE A 260 7.65 29.52 24.33
CA PHE A 260 8.66 29.89 25.32
C PHE A 260 8.56 31.38 25.73
N VAL A 261 7.34 31.91 25.89
CA VAL A 261 7.14 33.17 26.64
C VAL A 261 6.95 32.81 28.12
N ALA A 262 8.05 32.86 28.86
CA ALA A 262 8.06 32.74 30.32
C ALA A 262 7.20 33.82 30.98
N PRO A 263 6.49 33.54 32.09
CA PRO A 263 5.95 34.61 32.91
C PRO A 263 7.11 35.27 33.68
N GLN A 264 7.49 36.48 33.26
CA GLN A 264 8.34 37.36 34.04
C GLN A 264 7.62 37.84 35.31
N GLU A 265 8.35 37.70 36.42
CA GLU A 265 8.38 38.52 37.64
C GLU A 265 7.11 39.30 38.07
N ARG A 266 6.62 39.01 39.28
CA ARG A 266 6.23 40.06 40.22
C ARG A 266 7.03 39.93 41.51
N LYS A 267 8.08 40.76 41.61
CA LYS A 267 8.62 41.22 42.90
C LYS A 267 7.78 42.41 43.39
N GLY A 268 7.50 42.45 44.68
CA GLY A 268 7.23 43.67 45.44
C GLY A 268 5.79 43.88 45.90
N GLN A 269 5.46 43.43 47.11
CA GLN A 269 5.25 44.27 48.30
C GLN A 269 5.17 43.41 49.55
#